data_AF-A0A0W0RQ14-F1
#
_entry.id   AF-A0A0W0RQ14-F1
#
_cell.length_a   1.000
_cell.length_b   1.000
_cell.length_c   1.000
_cell.angle_alpha   90.00
_cell.angle_beta   90.00
_cell.angle_gamma   90.00
#
_symmetry.space_group_name_H-M   'P 1'
#
loop_
_entity.id
_entity.type
_entity.pdbx_description
1 polymer ?
#
loop_
_entity_poly.entity_id
_entity_poly.type
_entity_poly.pdbx_seq_one_letter_code
_entity_poly.pdbx_strand_id
1 'polypeptide(L)'
;MDIIAAFRWESSKDKSLSYLIIDEDFKKRVEPKIIKLNHLNFELFQKEAKEFIREFYSQIEMLYFQNKNNCSILIEYKIVGSGNMLVISN
;
A
#
# COMPACT_ATOMS: atom_id res chain seq x y z
N MET A 1 5.73 -11.54 17.86
CA MET A 1 4.54 -10.73 17.55
C MET A 1 4.65 -10.41 16.10
N ASP A 2 3.77 -10.97 15.28
CA ASP A 2 3.90 -10.80 13.84
C ASP A 2 3.10 -9.59 13.38
N ILE A 3 3.67 -8.77 12.49
CA ILE A 3 3.00 -7.63 11.87
C ILE A 3 2.56 -8.08 10.49
N ILE A 4 1.27 -7.95 10.21
CA ILE A 4 0.69 -8.20 8.90
C ILE A 4 0.36 -6.85 8.26
N ALA A 5 1.03 -6.55 7.16
CA ALA A 5 0.83 -5.34 6.39
C ALA A 5 0.32 -5.70 4.99
N ALA A 6 -0.83 -5.17 4.60
CA ALA A 6 -1.43 -5.38 3.30
C ALA A 6 -1.45 -4.08 2.51
N PHE A 7 -1.01 -4.12 1.27
CA PHE A 7 -1.04 -3.01 0.33
C PHE A 7 -1.82 -3.39 -0.94
N ARG A 8 -2.65 -2.48 -1.44
CA ARG A 8 -3.39 -2.68 -2.68
C ARG A 8 -3.30 -1.46 -3.59
N TRP A 9 -2.88 -1.71 -4.82
CA TRP A 9 -2.95 -0.79 -5.95
C TRP A 9 -4.09 -1.22 -6.89
N GLU A 10 -5.02 -0.33 -7.19
CA GLU A 10 -6.01 -0.47 -8.26
C GLU A 10 -5.71 0.53 -9.36
N SER A 11 -5.39 0.09 -10.58
CA SER A 11 -5.05 0.97 -11.70
C SER A 11 -6.17 1.15 -12.73
N SER A 12 -7.25 0.37 -12.67
CA SER A 12 -8.19 0.22 -13.80
C SER A 12 -9.35 1.22 -13.83
N LYS A 13 -10.04 1.43 -12.70
CA LYS A 13 -11.23 2.30 -12.62
C LYS A 13 -10.99 3.56 -11.81
N ASP A 14 -10.92 3.41 -10.48
CA ASP A 14 -10.85 4.54 -9.54
C ASP A 14 -9.41 4.98 -9.20
N LYS A 15 -8.40 4.38 -9.86
CA LYS A 15 -6.96 4.57 -9.62
C LYS A 15 -6.66 4.81 -8.14
N SER A 16 -6.69 3.78 -7.30
CA SER A 16 -6.57 3.97 -5.85
C SER A 16 -5.39 3.19 -5.27
N LEU A 17 -4.75 3.79 -4.27
CA LEU A 17 -3.84 3.07 -3.38
C LEU A 17 -4.51 2.91 -2.03
N SER A 18 -4.27 1.77 -1.40
CA SER A 18 -4.81 1.48 -0.07
C SER A 18 -3.86 0.61 0.71
N TYR A 19 -3.82 0.78 2.03
CA TYR A 19 -3.09 -0.13 2.91
C TYR A 19 -3.83 -0.39 4.22
N LEU A 20 -3.50 -1.51 4.85
CA LEU A 20 -3.89 -1.90 6.19
C LEU A 20 -2.65 -2.46 6.89
N ILE A 21 -2.43 -2.11 8.15
CA ILE A 21 -1.36 -2.70 8.96
C ILE A 21 -1.95 -3.11 10.30
N ILE A 22 -1.71 -4.34 10.70
CA ILE A 22 -2.24 -4.93 11.91
C ILE A 22 -1.20 -5.85 12.56
N ASP A 23 -1.22 -5.99 13.88
CA ASP A 23 -0.53 -7.08 14.54
C ASP A 23 -1.35 -8.38 14.49
N GLU A 24 -0.67 -9.51 14.60
CA GLU A 24 -1.27 -10.85 14.57
C GLU A 24 -2.35 -11.05 15.66
N ASP A 25 -2.20 -10.34 16.78
CA ASP A 25 -3.12 -10.36 17.91
C ASP A 25 -4.32 -9.41 17.73
N PHE A 26 -4.41 -8.65 16.64
CA PHE A 26 -5.42 -7.62 16.37
C PHE A 26 -5.52 -6.51 17.45
N LYS A 27 -4.51 -6.35 18.30
CA LYS A 27 -4.44 -5.36 19.39
C LYS A 27 -3.93 -4.01 18.92
N LYS A 28 -3.04 -3.98 17.93
CA LYS A 28 -2.49 -2.76 17.31
C LYS A 28 -2.86 -2.74 15.84
N ARG A 29 -3.67 -1.75 15.47
CA ARG A 29 -4.10 -1.51 14.10
C ARG A 29 -3.79 -0.08 13.71
N VAL A 30 -3.07 0.10 12.60
CA VAL A 30 -2.98 1.41 11.94
C VAL A 30 -4.30 1.63 11.21
N GLU A 31 -4.83 2.85 11.31
CA GLU A 31 -6.05 3.20 10.58
C GLU A 31 -5.86 2.90 9.08
N PRO A 32 -6.75 2.11 8.46
CA PRO A 32 -6.64 1.79 7.05
C PRO A 32 -6.71 3.09 6.24
N LYS A 33 -5.79 3.25 5.30
CA LYS A 33 -5.74 4.44 4.44
C LYS A 33 -6.08 4.08 3.02
N ILE A 34 -6.85 4.93 2.36
CA ILE A 34 -7.20 4.84 0.95
C ILE A 34 -7.04 6.22 0.34
N ILE A 35 -6.35 6.32 -0.80
CA ILE A 35 -6.30 7.53 -1.62
C ILE A 35 -6.72 7.22 -3.04
N LYS A 36 -7.32 8.21 -3.71
CA LYS A 36 -7.61 8.17 -5.14
C LYS A 36 -6.60 9.04 -5.87
N LEU A 37 -5.94 8.47 -6.87
CA LEU A 37 -4.94 9.10 -7.73
C LEU A 37 -5.61 9.57 -9.03
N ASN A 38 -6.48 10.57 -8.92
CA ASN A 38 -7.28 11.09 -10.04
C ASN A 38 -6.58 12.22 -10.82
N HIS A 39 -5.26 12.35 -10.70
CA HIS A 39 -4.53 13.44 -11.32
C HIS A 39 -4.25 13.17 -12.80
N LEU A 40 -4.60 14.15 -13.65
CA LEU A 40 -4.20 14.17 -15.07
C LEU A 40 -2.71 14.48 -15.23
N ASN A 41 -2.12 15.17 -14.25
CA ASN A 41 -0.69 15.44 -14.21
C ASN A 41 0.08 14.22 -13.70
N PHE A 42 0.93 13.66 -14.56
CA PHE A 42 1.74 12.49 -14.27
C PHE A 42 2.77 12.71 -13.15
N GLU A 43 3.38 13.89 -13.06
CA GLU A 43 4.34 14.20 -11.99
C GLU A 43 3.67 14.23 -10.63
N LEU A 44 2.48 14.85 -10.55
CA LEU A 44 1.68 14.89 -9.33
C LEU A 44 1.19 13.49 -8.93
N PHE A 45 0.71 12.72 -9.90
CA PHE A 45 0.36 11.30 -9.72
C PHE A 45 1.53 10.50 -9.12
N GLN A 46 2.73 10.63 -9.70
CA GLN A 46 3.91 9.92 -9.22
C GLN A 46 4.32 10.36 -7.82
N LYS A 47 4.23 11.67 -7.54
CA LYS A 47 4.56 12.22 -6.24
C LYS A 47 3.66 11.64 -5.15
N GLU A 48 2.33 11.69 -5.34
CA GLU A 48 1.38 11.19 -4.36
C GLU A 48 1.49 9.68 -4.15
N ALA A 49 1.70 8.91 -5.23
CA ALA A 49 1.92 7.47 -5.12
C ALA A 49 3.17 7.15 -4.29
N LYS A 50 4.28 7.88 -4.52
CA LYS A 50 5.53 7.72 -3.74
C LYS A 50 5.34 8.10 -2.29
N GLU A 51 4.66 9.21 -2.01
CA GLU A 51 4.38 9.67 -0.65
C GLU A 51 3.54 8.65 0.12
N PHE A 52 2.50 8.09 -0.52
CA PHE A 52 1.65 7.07 0.07
C PHE A 52 2.38 5.77 0.38
N ILE A 53 3.21 5.29 -0.55
CA ILE A 53 4.04 4.08 -0.35
C ILE A 53 5.06 4.31 0.77
N ARG A 54 5.69 5.50 0.81
CA ARG A 54 6.64 5.85 1.86
C ARG A 54 5.97 5.87 3.24
N GLU A 55 4.77 6.44 3.33
CA GLU A 55 3.98 6.43 4.56
C GLU A 55 3.68 5.00 5.03
N PHE A 56 3.26 4.12 4.12
CA PHE A 56 3.01 2.71 4.43
C PHE A 56 4.22 2.03 5.10
N TYR A 57 5.42 2.17 4.53
CA TYR A 57 6.63 1.60 5.13
C TYR A 57 7.00 2.27 6.47
N SER A 58 6.79 3.59 6.59
CA SER A 58 7.05 4.30 7.85
C SER A 58 6.15 3.81 8.99
N GLN A 59 4.89 3.48 8.70
CA GLN A 59 3.97 2.92 9.70
C GLN A 59 4.39 1.51 10.16
N ILE A 60 4.84 0.66 9.23
CA ILE A 60 5.39 -0.67 9.56
C ILE A 60 6.63 -0.52 10.45
N GLU A 61 7.54 0.37 10.09
CA GLU A 61 8.77 0.63 10.83
C GLU A 61 8.49 1.13 12.26
N MET A 62 7.52 2.04 12.42
CA MET A 62 7.08 2.51 13.73
C MET A 62 6.56 1.37 14.61
N LEU A 63 5.72 0.49 14.07
CA LEU A 63 5.23 -0.67 14.82
C LEU A 63 6.36 -1.66 15.13
N TYR A 64 7.25 -1.91 14.19
CA TYR A 64 8.39 -2.81 14.40
C TYR A 64 9.29 -2.32 15.54
N PHE A 65 9.67 -1.04 15.55
CA PHE A 65 10.53 -0.46 16.59
C PHE A 65 9.89 -0.40 17.98
N GLN A 66 8.57 -0.42 18.09
CA GLN A 66 7.89 -0.53 19.38
C GLN A 66 7.98 -1.93 19.99
N ASN A 67 8.19 -2.97 19.18
CA ASN A 67 8.09 -4.37 19.59
C ASN A 67 9.42 -5.13 19.42
N LYS A 68 10.55 -4.44 19.67
CA LYS A 68 11.98 -4.79 19.41
C LYS A 68 12.46 -6.24 19.66
N ASN A 69 11.69 -7.12 20.29
CA ASN A 69 12.06 -8.50 20.56
C ASN A 69 11.18 -9.45 19.75
N ASN A 70 11.77 -10.19 18.79
CA ASN A 70 11.12 -11.26 18.00
C ASN A 70 9.84 -10.81 17.27
N CYS A 71 9.94 -9.72 16.53
CA CYS A 71 8.89 -9.27 15.62
C CYS A 71 9.21 -9.74 14.20
N SER A 72 8.28 -10.41 13.53
CA SER A 72 8.37 -10.68 12.11
C SER A 72 7.37 -9.79 11.35
N ILE A 73 7.68 -9.43 10.11
CA ILE A 73 6.80 -8.60 9.29
C ILE A 73 6.44 -9.42 8.04
N LEU A 74 5.16 -9.66 7.85
CA LEU A 74 4.58 -10.16 6.61
C LEU A 74 4.01 -8.98 5.83
N ILE A 75 4.52 -8.76 4.62
CA ILE A 75 4.00 -7.74 3.70
C ILE A 75 3.31 -8.45 2.53
N GLU A 76 2.00 -8.29 2.45
CA GLU A 76 1.19 -8.70 1.32
C GLU A 76 0.94 -7.50 0.40
N TYR A 77 1.05 -7.70 -0.91
CA TYR A 77 0.72 -6.67 -1.89
C TYR A 77 -0.12 -7.24 -3.02
N LYS A 78 -1.07 -6.42 -3.51
CA LYS A 78 -1.88 -6.73 -4.68
C LYS A 78 -1.90 -5.54 -5.64
N ILE A 79 -1.52 -5.78 -6.89
CA ILE A 79 -1.65 -4.80 -7.98
C ILE A 79 -2.73 -5.31 -8.93
N VAL A 80 -3.81 -4.53 -9.07
CA VAL A 80 -4.98 -4.85 -9.88
C VAL A 80 -5.00 -3.92 -11.09
N GLY A 81 -5.20 -4.49 -12.29
CA GLY A 81 -5.18 -3.75 -13.55
C GLY A 81 -3.78 -3.58 -14.15
N SER A 82 -2.77 -4.32 -13.67
CA SER A 82 -1.45 -4.38 -14.29
C SER A 82 -1.47 -5.24 -15.57
N GLY A 83 -1.94 -4.65 -16.66
CA GLY A 83 -1.67 -5.10 -18.04
C GLY A 83 -2.70 -6.02 -18.69
N ASN A 84 -3.48 -5.48 -19.63
CA ASN A 84 -3.50 -5.92 -21.03
C ASN A 84 -4.34 -4.95 -21.88
N MET A 85 -3.68 -4.00 -22.53
CA MET A 85 -4.15 -3.50 -23.83
C MET A 85 -2.94 -3.30 -24.74
N LEU A 86 -2.37 -4.42 -25.17
CA LEU A 86 -1.73 -4.51 -26.48
C LEU A 86 -2.65 -5.37 -27.34
N VAL A 87 -3.50 -4.72 -28.13
CA VAL A 87 -3.87 -5.25 -29.44
C VAL A 87 -3.68 -4.09 -30.41
N ILE A 88 -2.54 -4.13 -31.10
CA ILE A 88 -2.36 -3.47 -32.39
C ILE A 88 -3.19 -4.30 -33.38
N SER A 89 -4.16 -3.67 -34.05
CA SER A 89 -4.81 -4.11 -35.30
C SER A 89 -5.86 -3.05 -35.65
N ASN A 90 -5.90 -2.38 -36.81
CA ASN A 90 -5.12 -2.42 -38.05
C ASN A 90 -4.80 -0.99 -38.48
#